data_AF-A0A737EPD8-F1
#
_entry.id   AF-A0A737EPD8-F1
#
_cell.length_a   1.000
_cell.length_b   1.000
_cell.length_c   1.000
_cell.angle_alpha   90.00
_cell.angle_beta   90.00
_cell.angle_gamma   90.00
#
_symmetry.space_group_name_H-M   'P 1'
#
loop_
_entity.id
_entity.type
_entity.pdbx_description
1 polymer ?
#
loop_
_entity_poly.entity_id
_entity_poly.type
_entity_poly.pdbx_seq_one_letter_code
_entity_poly.pdbx_strand_id
1 'polypeptide(L)'
;MSCFTTPAIMEMLGHYRWRVYEPFRFYLSEDKNDVIEVPVGFITDLATVPRIFWSLLPPDGEYAKAAIIHDYLYHYSLRDRKESDLIFLDGMTVLGVPKWKRTLMYLAVRMFGWKYYAPHN
;
A
#
# COMPACT_ATOMS: atom_id res chain seq x y z
N MET A 1 -1.86 12.85 13.30
CA MET A 1 -1.84 11.40 13.15
C MET A 1 -2.42 11.06 11.80
N SER A 2 -1.79 10.16 11.07
CA SER A 2 -2.26 9.71 9.77
C SER A 2 -3.56 8.91 9.89
N CYS A 3 -4.41 8.95 8.88
CA CYS A 3 -5.67 8.19 8.90
C CYS A 3 -6.20 7.85 7.50
N PHE A 4 -6.94 6.73 7.44
CA PHE A 4 -7.80 6.37 6.32
C PHE A 4 -9.22 6.88 6.59
N THR A 5 -9.85 7.51 5.61
CA THR A 5 -11.18 8.12 5.80
C THR A 5 -12.33 7.30 5.24
N THR A 6 -12.08 6.46 4.24
CA THR A 6 -13.12 5.66 3.57
C THR A 6 -12.74 4.17 3.50
N PRO A 7 -13.73 3.28 3.37
CA PRO A 7 -13.49 1.92 2.89
C PRO A 7 -12.80 1.95 1.52
N ALA A 8 -11.97 0.95 1.23
CA ALA A 8 -11.47 0.74 -0.13
C ALA A 8 -12.47 -0.18 -0.84
N ILE A 9 -13.20 0.35 -1.82
CA ILE A 9 -14.14 -0.42 -2.64
C ILE A 9 -13.41 -0.84 -3.91
N MET A 10 -13.38 -2.15 -4.18
CA MET A 10 -12.61 -2.71 -5.30
C MET A 10 -13.43 -3.71 -6.13
N GLU A 11 -13.14 -3.74 -7.42
CA GLU A 11 -13.62 -4.75 -8.37
C GLU A 11 -12.49 -5.77 -8.62
N MET A 12 -12.78 -7.06 -8.47
CA MET A 12 -11.82 -8.12 -8.80
C MET A 12 -11.82 -8.39 -10.30
N LEU A 13 -10.69 -8.13 -10.98
CA LEU A 13 -10.54 -8.40 -12.41
C LEU A 13 -10.11 -9.85 -12.70
N GLY A 14 -9.51 -10.52 -11.72
CA GLY A 14 -9.02 -11.90 -11.80
C GLY A 14 -7.57 -12.05 -11.33
N HIS A 15 -7.18 -13.26 -10.92
CA HIS A 15 -5.83 -13.61 -10.48
C HIS A 15 -5.20 -12.60 -9.48
N TYR A 16 -5.93 -12.20 -8.44
CA TYR A 16 -5.50 -11.22 -7.44
C TYR A 16 -5.23 -9.81 -7.98
N ARG A 17 -5.73 -9.47 -9.17
CA ARG A 17 -5.76 -8.09 -9.66
C ARG A 17 -7.07 -7.43 -9.27
N TRP A 18 -6.94 -6.28 -8.65
CA TRP A 18 -8.03 -5.47 -8.15
C TRP A 18 -8.01 -4.12 -8.83
N ARG A 19 -9.20 -3.61 -9.16
CA ARG A 19 -9.40 -2.25 -9.63
C ARG A 19 -10.07 -1.44 -8.53
N VAL A 20 -9.54 -0.28 -8.22
CA VAL A 20 -10.18 0.69 -7.32
C VAL A 20 -11.48 1.18 -7.96
N TYR A 21 -12.61 0.94 -7.31
CA TYR A 21 -13.94 1.30 -7.81
C TYR A 21 -14.37 2.70 -7.35
N GLU A 22 -13.99 3.09 -6.13
CA GLU A 22 -14.17 4.44 -5.59
C GLU A 22 -12.84 5.01 -5.13
N PRO A 23 -12.61 6.33 -5.30
CA PRO A 23 -11.39 6.95 -4.84
C PRO A 23 -11.23 6.79 -3.33
N PHE A 24 -10.00 6.57 -2.92
CA PHE A 24 -9.66 6.29 -1.54
C PHE A 24 -8.45 7.11 -1.10
N ARG A 25 -8.48 7.62 0.13
CA ARG A 25 -7.53 8.61 0.63
C ARG A 25 -6.78 8.14 1.86
N PHE A 26 -5.51 8.53 1.93
CA PHE A 26 -4.67 8.44 3.12
C PHE A 26 -4.10 9.81 3.45
N TYR A 27 -4.42 10.33 4.63
CA TYR A 27 -3.88 11.60 5.12
C TYR A 27 -2.62 11.30 5.95
N LEU A 28 -1.50 11.95 5.62
CA LEU A 28 -0.21 11.76 6.28
C LEU A 28 0.00 12.68 7.49
N SER A 29 -0.83 13.72 7.61
CA SER A 29 -0.73 14.73 8.65
C SER A 29 -2.09 15.02 9.30
N GLU A 30 -2.03 15.53 10.52
CA GLU A 30 -3.21 15.82 11.34
C GLU A 30 -4.02 17.01 10.80
N ASP A 31 -3.33 17.98 10.22
CA ASP A 31 -3.90 19.16 9.55
C ASP A 31 -4.46 18.85 8.16
N LYS A 32 -4.34 17.60 7.68
CA LYS A 32 -4.82 17.11 6.39
C LYS A 32 -4.24 17.84 5.16
N ASN A 33 -3.11 18.52 5.33
CA ASN A 33 -2.43 19.23 4.25
C ASN A 33 -1.66 18.31 3.30
N ASP A 34 -1.25 17.12 3.77
CA ASP A 34 -0.65 16.10 2.93
C ASP A 34 -1.57 14.87 2.81
N VAL A 35 -2.07 14.64 1.60
CA VAL A 35 -3.02 13.58 1.27
C VAL A 35 -2.59 12.83 0.03
N ILE A 36 -2.66 11.50 0.09
CA ILE A 36 -2.53 10.62 -1.06
C ILE A 36 -3.92 10.14 -1.42
N GLU A 37 -4.38 10.52 -2.60
CA GLU A 37 -5.63 10.02 -3.18
C GLU A 37 -5.31 9.02 -4.28
N VAL A 38 -5.84 7.80 -4.14
CA VAL A 38 -5.78 6.78 -5.19
C VAL A 38 -7.05 6.91 -6.03
N PRO A 39 -6.94 7.19 -7.34
CA PRO A 39 -8.08 7.44 -8.19
C PRO A 39 -8.82 6.14 -8.54
N VAL A 40 -10.10 6.29 -8.91
CA VAL A 40 -10.88 5.23 -9.55
C VAL A 40 -10.15 4.69 -10.80
N GLY A 41 -10.19 3.39 -11.00
CA GLY A 41 -9.56 2.72 -12.12
C GLY A 41 -8.11 2.28 -11.89
N PHE A 42 -7.46 2.70 -10.79
CA PHE A 42 -6.13 2.20 -10.44
C PHE A 42 -6.15 0.68 -10.24
N ILE A 43 -5.15 -0.02 -10.79
CA ILE A 43 -5.02 -1.48 -10.72
C ILE A 43 -3.87 -1.83 -9.79
N THR A 44 -4.15 -2.68 -8.81
CA THR A 44 -3.22 -3.14 -7.77
C THR A 44 -3.29 -4.66 -7.65
N ASP A 45 -2.17 -5.29 -7.28
CA ASP A 45 -2.12 -6.70 -6.88
C ASP A 45 -1.97 -6.88 -5.36
N LEU A 46 -2.14 -5.78 -4.61
CA LEU A 46 -1.98 -5.67 -3.17
C LEU A 46 -0.56 -6.06 -2.74
N ALA A 47 -0.40 -7.03 -1.84
CA ALA A 47 0.91 -7.49 -1.46
C ALA A 47 1.35 -8.67 -2.34
N THR A 48 2.37 -8.47 -3.18
CA THR A 48 3.07 -9.56 -3.88
C THR A 48 3.90 -10.38 -2.90
N VAL A 49 3.26 -11.36 -2.27
CA VAL A 49 3.87 -12.27 -1.29
C VAL A 49 4.00 -13.67 -1.88
N PRO A 50 5.16 -14.34 -1.77
CA PRO A 50 5.30 -15.75 -2.16
C PRO A 50 4.30 -16.65 -1.41
N ARG A 51 3.65 -17.58 -2.12
CA ARG A 51 2.56 -18.43 -1.58
C ARG A 51 2.88 -19.15 -0.27
N ILE A 52 4.13 -19.55 -0.06
CA ILE A 52 4.56 -20.23 1.17
C ILE A 52 4.36 -19.37 2.43
N PHE A 53 4.31 -18.04 2.29
CA PHE A 53 4.11 -17.11 3.40
C PHE A 53 2.65 -16.68 3.58
N TRP A 54 1.71 -17.14 2.75
CA TRP A 54 0.31 -16.66 2.79
C TRP A 54 -0.44 -17.02 4.08
N SER A 55 -0.03 -18.06 4.80
CA SER A 55 -0.59 -18.37 6.12
C SER A 55 -0.32 -17.27 7.14
N LEU A 56 0.73 -16.47 6.94
CA LEU A 56 1.15 -15.39 7.82
C LEU A 56 0.86 -14.00 7.24
N LEU A 57 1.03 -13.89 5.92
CA LEU A 57 1.01 -12.66 5.13
C LEU A 57 0.20 -12.91 3.84
N PRO A 58 -1.13 -13.06 3.91
CA PRO A 58 -1.96 -13.21 2.72
C PRO A 58 -1.97 -11.91 1.89
N PRO A 59 -2.02 -11.94 0.56
CA PRO A 59 -1.97 -10.74 -0.28
C PRO A 59 -3.00 -9.66 0.07
N ASP A 60 -4.18 -10.09 0.53
CA ASP A 60 -5.36 -9.29 0.88
C ASP A 60 -5.58 -9.16 2.40
N GLY A 61 -4.50 -9.23 3.19
CA GLY A 61 -4.57 -9.14 4.65
C GLY A 61 -4.97 -7.76 5.21
N GLU A 62 -4.88 -7.62 6.53
CA GLU A 62 -5.17 -6.39 7.30
C GLU A 62 -4.44 -5.12 6.83
N TYR A 63 -3.37 -5.26 6.04
CA TYR A 63 -2.58 -4.19 5.45
C TYR A 63 -3.01 -3.78 4.03
N ALA A 64 -4.05 -4.40 3.45
CA ALA A 64 -4.42 -4.21 2.04
C ALA A 64 -4.58 -2.73 1.65
N LYS A 65 -5.22 -1.90 2.50
CA LYS A 65 -5.34 -0.45 2.25
C LYS A 65 -3.99 0.25 2.13
N ALA A 66 -3.02 -0.13 2.96
CA ALA A 66 -1.67 0.42 2.90
C ALA A 66 -0.93 -0.06 1.63
N ALA A 67 -1.17 -1.31 1.19
CA ALA A 67 -0.60 -1.84 -0.04
C ALA A 67 -1.11 -1.08 -1.28
N ILE A 68 -2.42 -0.75 -1.35
CA ILE A 68 -2.98 0.06 -2.45
C ILE A 68 -2.27 1.43 -2.54
N ILE A 69 -2.05 2.10 -1.41
CA ILE A 69 -1.30 3.37 -1.38
C ILE A 69 0.13 3.15 -1.88
N HIS A 70 0.82 2.12 -1.38
CA HIS A 70 2.20 1.83 -1.74
C HIS A 70 2.38 1.55 -3.23
N ASP A 71 1.53 0.69 -3.79
CA ASP A 71 1.52 0.36 -5.22
C ASP A 71 1.30 1.61 -6.07
N TYR A 72 0.36 2.47 -5.67
CA TYR A 72 0.06 3.71 -6.39
C TYR A 72 1.26 4.66 -6.41
N LEU A 73 1.90 4.86 -5.25
CA LEU A 73 3.11 5.66 -5.15
C LEU A 73 4.26 5.10 -5.98
N TYR A 74 4.45 3.78 -5.94
CA TYR A 74 5.50 3.08 -6.70
C TYR A 74 5.27 3.15 -8.21
N HIS A 75 4.04 2.90 -8.67
CA HIS A 75 3.71 2.85 -10.09
C HIS A 75 3.94 4.20 -10.78
N TYR A 76 3.53 5.29 -10.13
CA TYR A 76 3.61 6.65 -10.67
C TYR A 76 4.83 7.43 -10.18
N SER A 77 5.69 6.83 -9.34
CA SER A 77 6.87 7.50 -8.75
C SER A 77 6.53 8.84 -8.07
N LEU A 78 5.39 8.91 -7.36
CA LEU A 78 4.90 10.17 -6.78
C LEU A 78 5.71 10.64 -5.57
N ARG A 79 6.43 9.71 -4.94
CA ARG A 79 7.32 9.95 -3.80
C ARG A 79 8.58 9.11 -4.02
N ASP A 80 9.65 9.47 -3.32
CA ASP A 80 10.84 8.62 -3.37
C ASP A 80 10.54 7.22 -2.78
N ARG A 81 11.35 6.23 -3.16
CA ARG A 81 11.15 4.84 -2.72
C ARG A 81 11.12 4.71 -1.20
N LYS A 82 12.04 5.39 -0.50
CA LYS A 82 12.16 5.30 0.97
C LYS A 82 10.94 5.92 1.64
N GLU A 83 10.49 7.05 1.14
CA GLU A 83 9.29 7.75 1.60
C GLU A 83 8.05 6.90 1.37
N SER A 84 7.89 6.31 0.19
CA SER A 84 6.80 5.38 -0.12
C SER A 84 6.79 4.18 0.84
N ASP A 85 7.96 3.60 1.14
CA ASP A 85 8.09 2.49 2.09
C ASP A 85 7.75 2.92 3.53
N LEU A 86 8.08 4.15 3.92
CA LEU A 86 7.71 4.71 5.23
C LEU A 86 6.21 4.97 5.33
N ILE A 87 5.59 5.49 4.27
CA ILE A 87 4.13 5.69 4.17
C ILE A 87 3.41 4.34 4.29
N PHE A 88 3.95 3.28 3.69
CA PHE A 88 3.42 1.93 3.85
C PHE A 88 3.48 1.43 5.29
N LEU A 89 4.61 1.63 5.97
CA LEU A 89 4.77 1.30 7.39
C LEU A 89 3.79 2.09 8.27
N ASP A 90 3.59 3.37 7.97
CA ASP A 90 2.66 4.24 8.67
C ASP A 90 1.20 3.83 8.44
N GLY A 91 0.81 3.54 7.20
CA GLY A 91 -0.51 2.99 6.87
C GLY A 91 -0.81 1.69 7.63
N MET A 92 0.15 0.77 7.70
CA MET A 92 0.03 -0.44 8.53
C MET A 92 -0.07 -0.13 10.04
N THR A 93 0.58 0.93 10.51
CA THR A 93 0.45 1.38 11.90
C THR A 93 -0.97 1.85 12.20
N VAL A 94 -1.55 2.66 11.31
CA VAL A 94 -2.94 3.13 11.41
C VAL A 94 -3.95 1.99 11.37
N LEU A 95 -3.70 0.96 10.56
CA LEU A 95 -4.57 -0.22 10.45
C LEU A 95 -4.46 -1.18 11.64
N GLY A 96 -3.59 -0.91 12.61
CA GLY A 96 -3.41 -1.77 13.78
C GLY A 96 -2.62 -3.06 13.51
N VAL A 97 -1.91 -3.13 12.38
CA VAL A 97 -1.11 -4.31 12.02
C VAL A 97 -0.03 -4.54 13.09
N PRO A 98 0.13 -5.77 13.61
CA PRO A 98 1.11 -6.07 14.66
C PRO A 98 2.52 -5.60 14.31
N LYS A 99 3.22 -5.01 15.29
CA LYS A 99 4.54 -4.37 15.08
C LYS A 99 5.54 -5.29 14.38
N TRP A 100 5.62 -6.56 14.78
CA TRP A 100 6.53 -7.53 14.16
C TRP A 100 6.21 -7.75 12.68
N LYS A 101 4.92 -7.79 12.32
CA LYS A 101 4.44 -8.06 10.96
C LYS A 101 4.75 -6.87 10.05
N ARG A 102 4.37 -5.65 10.45
CA ARG A 102 4.64 -4.44 9.67
C ARG A 102 6.14 -4.14 9.54
N THR A 103 6.95 -4.45 10.56
CA THR A 103 8.42 -4.31 10.47
C THR A 103 9.01 -5.30 9.47
N LEU A 104 8.56 -6.57 9.48
CA LEU A 104 8.98 -7.56 8.50
C LEU A 104 8.63 -7.12 7.06
N MET A 105 7.40 -6.67 6.85
CA MET A 105 6.94 -6.19 5.53
C MET A 105 7.70 -4.95 5.07
N TYR A 106 7.95 -3.99 5.95
CA TYR A 106 8.79 -2.81 5.66
C TYR A 106 10.20 -3.22 5.23
N LEU A 107 10.85 -4.12 5.98
CA LEU A 107 12.18 -4.61 5.62
C LEU A 107 12.18 -5.33 4.26
N ALA A 108 11.13 -6.10 3.96
CA ALA A 108 10.98 -6.77 2.67
C ALA A 108 10.93 -5.78 1.50
N VAL A 109 10.10 -4.73 1.57
CA VAL A 109 10.03 -3.70 0.50
C VAL A 109 11.32 -2.89 0.42
N ARG A 110 12.00 -2.62 1.55
CA ARG A 110 13.31 -1.96 1.55
C ARG A 110 14.37 -2.77 0.79
N MET A 111 14.40 -4.08 0.97
CA MET A 111 15.39 -4.99 0.38
C MET A 111 15.08 -5.38 -1.08
N PHE A 112 13.80 -5.55 -1.43
CA PHE A 112 13.41 -6.15 -2.71
C PHE A 112 12.54 -5.24 -3.61
N GLY A 113 11.96 -4.15 -3.07
CA GLY A 113 11.04 -3.28 -3.79
C GLY A 113 11.66 -2.52 -4.97
N TRP A 114 12.99 -2.36 -4.99
CA TRP A 114 13.73 -1.72 -6.10
C TRP A 114 13.52 -2.39 -7.46
N LYS A 115 13.09 -3.66 -7.51
CA LYS A 115 12.78 -4.35 -8.76
C LYS A 115 11.48 -3.88 -9.41
N TYR A 116 10.56 -3.34 -8.61
CA TYR A 116 9.24 -2.90 -9.05
C TYR A 116 9.13 -1.38 -9.13
N TYR A 117 10.04 -0.66 -8.47
CA TYR A 117 10.16 0.78 -8.56
C TYR A 117 10.90 1.17 -9.84
N ALA A 118 10.19 1.72 -10.82
CA ALA A 118 10.78 2.30 -12.02
C ALA A 118 10.73 3.83 -11.91
N PRO A 119 11.88 4.53 -11.72
CA PRO A 119 11.88 5.98 -11.73
C PRO A 119 11.49 6.47 -13.13
N HIS A 120 10.42 7.24 -13.22
CA HIS A 120 10.13 8.02 -14.42
C HIS A 120 11.04 9.25 -14.39
N ASN A 121 12.02 9.29 -15.31
CA ASN A 121 12.89 10.44 -15.55
C ASN A 121 12.13 11.57 -16.26
#